data_AF-A0A382PQL3-F1
#
_entry.id   AF-A0A382PQL3-F1
#
_cell.length_a   1.000
_cell.length_b   1.000
_cell.length_c   1.000
_cell.angle_alpha   90.00
_cell.angle_beta   90.00
_cell.angle_gamma   90.00
#
_symmetry.space_group_name_H-M   'P 1'
#
loop_
_entity.id
_entity.type
_entity.pdbx_description
1 polymer ?
#
loop_
_entity_poly.entity_id
_entity_poly.type
_entity_poly.pdbx_seq_one_letter_code
_entity_poly.pdbx_strand_id
1 'polypeptide(L)'
;MEHLVKRNPDFLLNIATKRKVKAGQSGGLTQSRIGSPPFQLDKNNLPINVKRGDTVWLMESGYGVYAKYKVSRVSSTQKITSLYELDAIRISFDFSFQLQDDFWNNEENKLTKAISKDKALYFTHIATENAEDIEDFPVITKPGLASSWIYLTLDKKKEFFSLRGEKTCEEVVIENNLKEYGNIPASVKYKVAKIWKYKTVTGKSMHENEHDLDHLVPKSIGGPGIFPENIVPLQSGLNRYKSNRIPISFATIARTYKFNQIDKDALNNWDSTTKSKNDMKFKNQKQRSISITNEVRKWSVEEQRKFYFEIL
;
A
#
# COMPACT_ATOMS: atom_id res chain seq x y z
N MET A 1 5.24 16.07 -20.30
CA MET A 1 5.87 14.72 -20.33
C MET A 1 5.19 13.82 -19.31
N GLU A 2 5.52 12.53 -19.28
CA GLU A 2 4.91 11.55 -18.36
C GLU A 2 5.97 10.78 -17.57
N HIS A 3 5.65 10.48 -16.32
CA HIS A 3 6.54 9.79 -15.38
C HIS A 3 5.78 8.68 -14.68
N LEU A 4 6.41 7.52 -14.51
CA LEU A 4 5.94 6.44 -13.64
C LEU A 4 6.79 6.47 -12.37
N VAL A 5 6.13 6.62 -11.23
CA VAL A 5 6.81 6.74 -9.93
C VAL A 5 6.43 5.54 -9.08
N LYS A 6 7.42 4.68 -8.86
CA LYS A 6 7.30 3.55 -7.95
C LYS A 6 7.43 4.00 -6.51
N ARG A 7 6.44 3.67 -5.68
CA ARG A 7 6.51 3.90 -4.23
C ARG A 7 6.28 2.58 -3.48
N ASN A 8 7.03 2.42 -2.38
CA ASN A 8 6.64 1.50 -1.32
C ASN A 8 5.41 2.09 -0.61
N PRO A 9 4.55 1.29 0.02
CA PRO A 9 3.36 1.78 0.69
C PRO A 9 3.64 2.79 1.82
N ASP A 10 4.91 2.94 2.23
CA ASP A 10 5.33 3.84 3.32
C ASP A 10 5.23 5.33 2.98
N PHE A 11 4.92 5.70 1.73
CA PHE A 11 4.62 7.08 1.34
C PHE A 11 3.14 7.39 1.19
N LEU A 12 2.29 6.46 1.61
CA LEU A 12 0.86 6.56 1.39
C LEU A 12 0.17 6.92 2.69
N LEU A 13 -0.30 8.16 2.72
CA LEU A 13 -1.29 8.70 3.63
C LEU A 13 -0.78 8.87 5.07
N ASN A 14 -1.09 10.02 5.66
CA ASN A 14 -1.14 10.13 7.11
C ASN A 14 -2.17 9.08 7.63
N ILE A 15 -1.67 8.12 8.41
CA ILE A 15 -2.41 6.96 8.94
C ILE A 15 -3.48 7.40 9.96
N ALA A 16 -3.38 8.60 10.53
CA ALA A 16 -4.42 9.16 11.42
C ALA A 16 -5.52 9.96 10.68
N THR A 17 -5.28 10.46 9.45
CA THR A 17 -6.23 11.38 8.77
C THR A 17 -6.78 10.91 7.42
N LYS A 18 -6.36 9.77 6.86
CA LYS A 18 -6.99 9.14 5.68
C LYS A 18 -7.26 10.05 4.47
N ARG A 19 -6.49 11.11 4.24
CA ARG A 19 -6.55 11.83 2.97
C ARG A 19 -5.45 11.30 2.06
N LYS A 20 -5.81 10.39 1.15
CA LYS A 20 -5.37 10.64 -0.20
C LYS A 20 -6.24 11.76 -0.73
N VAL A 21 -5.56 12.76 -1.24
CA VAL A 21 -5.97 13.66 -2.31
C VAL A 21 -7.26 13.16 -3.00
N LYS A 22 -8.44 13.63 -2.57
CA LYS A 22 -9.70 13.45 -3.32
C LYS A 22 -9.46 13.91 -4.76
N ALA A 23 -10.28 13.45 -5.70
CA ALA A 23 -10.23 13.99 -7.05
C ALA A 23 -10.15 15.53 -7.00
N GLY A 24 -9.12 16.10 -7.65
CA GLY A 24 -8.87 17.55 -7.62
C GLY A 24 -8.03 18.12 -6.47
N GLN A 25 -7.61 17.33 -5.47
CA GLN A 25 -6.73 17.83 -4.40
C GLN A 25 -5.24 17.86 -4.84
N SER A 26 -4.38 18.44 -4.00
CA SER A 26 -2.92 18.48 -4.14
C SER A 26 -2.19 17.44 -3.27
N GLY A 27 -0.98 17.07 -3.65
CA GLY A 27 -0.08 16.16 -2.95
C GLY A 27 1.38 16.56 -3.08
N GLY A 28 2.27 15.71 -2.56
CA GLY A 28 3.72 15.95 -2.57
C GLY A 28 4.50 14.66 -2.75
N LEU A 29 5.58 14.72 -3.53
CA LEU A 29 6.52 13.63 -3.77
C LEU A 29 7.92 14.13 -3.43
N THR A 30 8.68 13.34 -2.68
CA THR A 30 10.08 13.65 -2.36
C THR A 30 11.00 12.61 -2.98
N GLN A 31 12.18 13.04 -3.40
CA GLN A 31 13.25 12.18 -3.91
C GLN A 31 14.55 12.59 -3.25
N SER A 32 15.27 11.60 -2.70
CA SER A 32 16.56 11.83 -2.04
C SER A 32 17.61 10.80 -2.46
N ARG A 33 18.87 11.25 -2.56
CA ARG A 33 19.98 10.40 -2.98
C ARG A 33 21.29 10.82 -2.34
N ILE A 34 22.11 9.85 -1.94
CA ILE A 34 23.43 10.07 -1.34
C ILE A 34 24.46 10.35 -2.44
N GLY A 35 25.26 11.41 -2.26
CA GLY A 35 26.45 11.72 -3.05
C GLY A 35 26.19 12.33 -4.44
N SER A 36 24.94 12.30 -4.93
CA SER A 36 24.57 12.92 -6.21
C SER A 36 23.11 13.34 -6.23
N PRO A 37 22.73 14.35 -7.03
CA PRO A 37 21.33 14.72 -7.24
C PRO A 37 20.46 13.55 -7.73
N PRO A 38 19.17 13.50 -7.33
CA PRO A 38 18.22 12.51 -7.84
C PRO A 38 17.84 12.74 -9.30
N PHE A 39 18.03 13.96 -9.81
CA PHE A 39 17.76 14.36 -11.19
C PHE A 39 18.95 15.10 -11.78
N GLN A 40 19.03 15.14 -13.11
CA GLN A 40 19.92 16.10 -13.77
C GLN A 40 19.41 17.52 -13.50
N LEU A 41 20.32 18.43 -13.14
CA LEU A 41 19.99 19.78 -12.69
C LEU A 41 20.46 20.84 -13.70
N ASP A 42 19.73 21.94 -13.77
CA ASP A 42 20.17 23.16 -14.45
C ASP A 42 21.11 24.01 -13.57
N LYS A 43 21.54 25.17 -14.08
CA LYS A 43 22.41 26.12 -13.36
C LYS A 43 21.83 26.66 -12.05
N ASN A 44 20.52 26.54 -11.85
CA ASN A 44 19.80 27.00 -10.66
C ASN A 44 19.44 25.83 -9.72
N ASN A 45 20.06 24.66 -9.90
CA ASN A 45 19.76 23.42 -9.19
C ASN A 45 18.32 22.92 -9.38
N LEU A 46 17.63 23.29 -10.46
CA LEU A 46 16.28 22.77 -10.75
C LEU A 46 16.36 21.49 -11.60
N PRO A 47 15.53 20.47 -11.31
CA PRO A 47 15.44 19.29 -12.16
C PRO A 47 15.06 19.64 -13.61
N ILE A 48 15.89 19.22 -14.57
CA ILE A 48 15.67 19.47 -16.00
C ILE A 48 14.54 18.58 -16.55
N ASN A 49 14.49 17.33 -16.07
CA ASN A 49 13.64 16.28 -16.66
C ASN A 49 12.28 16.16 -15.99
N VAL A 50 11.94 17.00 -15.01
CA VAL A 50 10.62 17.06 -14.39
C VAL A 50 10.19 18.51 -14.32
N LYS A 51 9.05 18.84 -14.93
CA LYS A 51 8.56 20.22 -15.03
C LYS A 51 7.10 20.33 -14.63
N ARG A 52 6.69 21.55 -14.28
CA ARG A 52 5.27 21.88 -14.07
C ARG A 52 4.44 21.47 -15.30
N GLY A 53 3.28 20.86 -15.06
CA GLY A 53 2.37 20.33 -16.08
C GLY A 53 2.65 18.89 -16.49
N ASP A 54 3.79 18.30 -16.10
CA ASP A 54 4.06 16.88 -16.33
C ASP A 54 3.03 15.99 -15.63
N THR A 55 2.77 14.81 -16.22
CA THR A 55 1.89 13.80 -15.63
C THR A 55 2.70 12.81 -14.82
N VAL A 56 2.24 12.48 -13.63
CA VAL A 56 2.85 11.46 -12.77
C VAL A 56 1.85 10.35 -12.52
N TRP A 57 2.21 9.13 -12.91
CA TRP A 57 1.51 7.89 -12.60
C TRP A 57 2.13 7.28 -11.35
N LEU A 58 1.33 7.04 -10.31
CA LEU A 58 1.79 6.38 -9.09
C LEU A 58 1.51 4.89 -9.18
N MET A 59 2.54 4.08 -8.89
CA MET A 59 2.42 2.64 -8.77
C MET A 59 2.92 2.13 -7.43
N GLU A 60 2.33 1.02 -6.98
CA GLU A 60 2.76 0.26 -5.82
C GLU A 60 3.50 -0.99 -6.28
N SER A 61 4.62 -1.26 -5.62
CA SER A 61 5.42 -2.44 -5.91
C SER A 61 4.60 -3.70 -5.70
N GLY A 62 4.57 -4.58 -6.69
CA GLY A 62 3.88 -5.87 -6.55
C GLY A 62 2.37 -5.83 -6.73
N TYR A 63 1.76 -4.65 -6.96
CA TYR A 63 0.34 -4.53 -7.29
C TYR A 63 0.14 -3.87 -8.67
N GLY A 64 0.19 -2.54 -8.75
CA GLY A 64 -0.06 -1.84 -10.01
C GLY A 64 -0.10 -0.32 -9.88
N VAL A 65 -0.51 0.34 -10.97
CA VAL A 65 -0.78 1.79 -11.02
C VAL A 65 -2.17 2.05 -10.47
N TYR A 66 -2.32 3.08 -9.64
CA TYR A 66 -3.57 3.37 -8.92
C TYR A 66 -3.88 4.87 -8.81
N ALA A 67 -3.05 5.74 -9.36
CA ALA A 67 -3.37 7.15 -9.46
C ALA A 67 -2.56 7.88 -10.51
N LYS A 68 -3.11 9.02 -10.91
CA LYS A 68 -2.50 9.96 -11.83
C LYS A 68 -2.59 11.37 -11.26
N TYR A 69 -1.54 12.15 -11.45
CA TYR A 69 -1.43 13.52 -10.97
C TYR A 69 -0.79 14.43 -12.03
N LYS A 70 -0.95 15.74 -11.84
CA LYS A 70 -0.16 16.77 -12.51
C LYS A 70 0.91 17.33 -11.58
N VAL A 71 2.09 17.61 -12.10
CA VAL A 71 3.12 18.35 -11.36
C VAL A 71 2.73 19.82 -11.31
N SER A 72 2.53 20.36 -10.12
CA SER A 72 2.21 21.77 -9.91
C SER A 72 3.47 22.62 -9.68
N ARG A 73 4.45 22.06 -8.96
CA ARG A 73 5.71 22.74 -8.64
C ARG A 73 6.84 21.74 -8.46
N VAL A 74 8.05 22.15 -8.84
CA VAL A 74 9.30 21.43 -8.59
C VAL A 74 10.22 22.35 -7.81
N SER A 75 10.74 21.90 -6.67
CA SER A 75 11.73 22.65 -5.89
C SER A 75 13.11 22.55 -6.53
N SER A 76 13.98 23.51 -6.21
CA SER A 76 15.42 23.28 -6.38
C SER A 76 15.85 22.07 -5.55
N THR A 77 16.86 21.37 -6.05
CA THR A 77 17.51 20.30 -5.32
C THR A 77 18.42 20.90 -4.25
N GLN A 78 18.18 20.51 -3.00
CA GLN A 78 18.93 20.97 -1.84
C GLN A 78 20.06 19.97 -1.56
N LYS A 79 21.26 20.48 -1.31
CA LYS A 79 22.42 19.68 -0.85
C LYS A 79 22.48 19.79 0.66
N ILE A 80 22.25 18.67 1.34
CA ILE A 80 22.17 18.58 2.80
C ILE A 80 23.41 17.86 3.31
N THR A 81 24.09 18.48 4.25
CA THR A 81 25.35 18.04 4.86
C THR A 81 25.26 17.92 6.38
N SER A 82 24.18 18.40 7.00
CA SER A 82 23.97 18.31 8.45
C SER A 82 22.52 17.97 8.82
N LEU A 83 22.33 17.40 10.00
CA LEU A 83 20.98 17.15 10.55
C LEU A 83 20.19 18.45 10.74
N TYR A 84 20.86 19.56 11.05
CA TYR A 84 20.23 20.88 11.16
C TYR A 84 19.61 21.33 9.83
N GLU A 85 20.31 21.16 8.72
CA GLU A 85 19.76 21.46 7.39
C GLU A 85 18.57 20.56 7.02
N LEU A 86 18.64 19.27 7.39
CA LEU A 86 17.52 18.34 7.18
C LEU A 86 16.30 18.73 8.02
N ASP A 87 16.52 19.15 9.26
CA ASP A 87 15.45 19.58 10.16
C ASP A 87 14.80 20.89 9.70
N ALA A 88 15.60 21.85 9.21
CA ALA A 88 15.08 23.07 8.59
C ALA A 88 14.18 22.75 7.38
N ILE A 89 14.54 21.74 6.59
CA ILE A 89 13.68 21.23 5.52
C ILE A 89 12.42 20.63 6.12
N ARG A 90 12.53 19.71 7.10
CA ARG A 90 11.38 19.11 7.78
C ARG A 90 10.38 20.16 8.28
N ILE A 91 10.87 21.22 8.91
CA ILE A 91 10.07 22.37 9.40
C ILE A 91 9.49 23.18 8.24
N SER A 92 10.21 23.39 7.14
CA SER A 92 9.65 24.12 5.98
C SER A 92 8.46 23.40 5.32
N PHE A 93 8.30 22.10 5.58
CA PHE A 93 7.18 21.29 5.13
C PHE A 93 5.94 21.38 6.04
N ASP A 94 5.98 22.20 7.08
CA ASP A 94 4.96 22.33 8.15
C ASP A 94 3.61 22.95 7.69
N PHE A 95 3.38 23.08 6.39
CA PHE A 95 2.03 23.24 5.82
C PHE A 95 1.32 21.89 5.56
N SER A 96 1.97 20.76 5.85
CA SER A 96 1.35 19.44 5.78
C SER A 96 1.84 18.55 6.91
N PHE A 97 0.97 18.34 7.90
CA PHE A 97 1.06 17.35 8.99
C PHE A 97 1.18 15.87 8.51
N GLN A 98 1.82 15.57 7.37
CA GLN A 98 1.57 14.33 6.62
C GLN A 98 2.80 13.66 5.98
N LEU A 99 4.00 13.81 6.56
CA LEU A 99 5.09 12.86 6.33
C LEU A 99 5.38 12.14 7.65
N GLN A 100 5.22 10.81 7.63
CA GLN A 100 5.31 9.96 8.84
C GLN A 100 6.73 10.01 9.42
N ASP A 101 6.85 9.85 10.74
CA ASP A 101 8.15 9.80 11.43
C ASP A 101 9.09 8.77 10.80
N ASP A 102 8.56 7.64 10.34
CA ASP A 102 9.32 6.61 9.62
C ASP A 102 10.00 7.11 8.34
N PHE A 103 9.37 8.03 7.61
CA PHE A 103 10.00 8.66 6.45
C PHE A 103 11.19 9.49 6.89
N TRP A 104 11.01 10.39 7.86
CA TRP A 104 12.07 11.28 8.31
C TRP A 104 13.21 10.50 8.97
N ASN A 105 12.90 9.48 9.77
CA ASN A 105 13.87 8.53 10.30
C ASN A 105 14.69 7.86 9.18
N ASN A 106 14.06 7.47 8.08
CA ASN A 106 14.77 6.91 6.93
C ASN A 106 15.67 7.94 6.22
N GLU A 107 15.23 9.19 6.09
CA GLU A 107 16.05 10.28 5.53
C GLU A 107 17.22 10.66 6.43
N GLU A 108 17.02 10.72 7.74
CA GLU A 108 18.09 10.90 8.74
C GLU A 108 19.11 9.77 8.67
N ASN A 109 18.66 8.51 8.57
CA ASN A 109 19.54 7.37 8.39
C ASN A 109 20.36 7.46 7.09
N LYS A 110 19.75 7.91 5.99
CA LYS A 110 20.47 8.16 4.73
C LYS A 110 21.48 9.28 4.89
N LEU A 111 21.14 10.36 5.58
CA LEU A 111 22.03 11.49 5.82
C LEU A 111 23.22 11.09 6.69
N THR A 112 22.98 10.40 7.80
CA THR A 112 24.05 9.86 8.67
C THR A 112 25.01 8.97 7.87
N LYS A 113 24.46 8.13 6.98
CA LYS A 113 25.27 7.30 6.06
C LYS A 113 26.01 8.11 4.99
N ALA A 114 25.48 9.27 4.59
CA ALA A 114 26.14 10.16 3.65
C ALA A 114 27.34 10.84 4.33
N ILE A 115 27.10 11.44 5.50
CA ILE A 115 28.12 12.14 6.30
C ILE A 115 29.27 11.20 6.65
N SER A 116 28.99 9.96 7.08
CA SER A 116 30.04 8.97 7.40
C SER A 116 30.90 8.56 6.21
N LYS A 117 30.48 8.89 4.99
CA LYS A 117 31.20 8.63 3.73
C LYS A 117 31.73 9.91 3.10
N ASP A 118 31.75 11.03 3.83
CA ASP A 118 32.09 12.36 3.33
C ASP A 118 31.27 12.75 2.09
N LYS A 119 29.96 12.48 2.16
CA LYS A 119 28.98 12.77 1.11
C LYS A 119 27.83 13.59 1.65
N ALA A 120 27.15 14.30 0.76
CA ALA A 120 25.89 14.98 1.05
C ALA A 120 24.68 14.10 0.71
N LEU A 121 23.55 14.38 1.35
CA LEU A 121 22.23 13.95 0.91
C LEU A 121 21.65 15.02 -0.01
N TYR A 122 21.30 14.66 -1.24
CA TYR A 122 20.59 15.55 -2.15
C TYR A 122 19.09 15.29 -2.04
N PHE A 123 18.30 16.35 -1.89
CA PHE A 123 16.86 16.27 -1.63
C PHE A 123 16.07 17.14 -2.61
N THR A 124 14.98 16.62 -3.16
CA THR A 124 14.11 17.35 -4.11
C THR A 124 12.65 17.09 -3.79
N HIS A 125 11.85 18.15 -3.83
CA HIS A 125 10.41 18.08 -3.63
C HIS A 125 9.64 18.42 -4.91
N ILE A 126 8.60 17.64 -5.17
CA ILE A 126 7.73 17.77 -6.33
C ILE A 126 6.30 17.83 -5.79
N ALA A 127 5.68 19.01 -5.87
CA ALA A 127 4.28 19.17 -5.53
C ALA A 127 3.42 18.69 -6.71
N THR A 128 2.33 18.01 -6.38
CA THR A 128 1.36 17.51 -7.35
C THR A 128 -0.02 18.08 -7.09
N GLU A 129 -0.84 18.12 -8.13
CA GLU A 129 -2.23 18.58 -8.09
C GLU A 129 -3.10 17.73 -9.00
N ASN A 130 -4.42 17.97 -8.94
CA ASN A 130 -5.40 17.32 -9.80
C ASN A 130 -5.26 15.79 -9.78
N ALA A 131 -5.29 15.22 -8.58
CA ALA A 131 -5.36 13.77 -8.45
C ALA A 131 -6.57 13.24 -9.22
N GLU A 132 -6.35 12.24 -10.05
CA GLU A 132 -7.40 11.48 -10.73
C GLU A 132 -7.46 10.09 -10.08
N ASP A 133 -8.66 9.70 -9.64
CA ASP A 133 -8.98 8.33 -9.25
C ASP A 133 -9.12 7.55 -10.55
N ILE A 134 -8.23 6.59 -10.78
CA ILE A 134 -8.20 5.78 -12.00
C ILE A 134 -8.50 4.33 -11.63
N GLU A 135 -8.98 3.56 -12.60
CA GLU A 135 -9.01 2.11 -12.45
C GLU A 135 -7.59 1.58 -12.29
N ASP A 136 -7.40 0.73 -11.29
CA ASP A 136 -6.10 0.13 -11.00
C ASP A 136 -5.72 -0.81 -12.15
N PHE A 137 -4.46 -0.78 -12.58
CA PHE A 137 -3.98 -1.73 -13.59
C PHE A 137 -2.54 -2.18 -13.33
N PRO A 138 -2.22 -3.44 -13.65
CA PRO A 138 -0.89 -3.99 -13.43
C PRO A 138 0.13 -3.40 -14.40
N VAL A 139 1.39 -3.38 -14.00
CA VAL A 139 2.50 -2.92 -14.82
C VAL A 139 3.54 -4.02 -14.95
N ILE A 140 4.03 -4.24 -16.17
CA ILE A 140 5.14 -5.15 -16.40
C ILE A 140 6.43 -4.46 -15.94
N THR A 141 6.87 -4.71 -14.71
CA THR A 141 8.19 -4.27 -14.25
C THR A 141 9.17 -5.42 -14.21
N LYS A 142 10.35 -5.24 -14.79
CA LYS A 142 11.46 -6.19 -14.61
C LYS A 142 11.86 -6.24 -13.12
N PRO A 143 12.16 -7.44 -12.57
CA PRO A 143 12.76 -7.55 -11.24
C PRO A 143 13.97 -6.63 -11.11
N GLY A 144 14.08 -5.88 -10.02
CA GLY A 144 15.22 -4.98 -9.79
C GLY A 144 15.06 -3.54 -10.31
N LEU A 145 13.91 -3.16 -10.88
CA LEU A 145 13.51 -1.74 -11.01
C LEU A 145 13.23 -1.16 -9.61
N ALA A 146 14.28 -0.97 -8.81
CA ALA A 146 14.21 -0.41 -7.47
C ALA A 146 13.92 1.10 -7.52
N SER A 147 12.99 1.57 -6.67
CA SER A 147 12.78 2.98 -6.28
C SER A 147 12.99 4.05 -7.37
N SER A 148 12.45 3.84 -8.57
CA SER A 148 12.79 4.68 -9.72
C SER A 148 11.67 5.65 -10.05
N TRP A 149 12.03 6.93 -10.17
CA TRP A 149 11.31 7.88 -11.00
C TRP A 149 11.61 7.54 -12.46
N ILE A 150 10.64 6.98 -13.17
CA ILE A 150 10.84 6.47 -14.54
C ILE A 150 10.23 7.46 -15.52
N TYR A 151 11.08 7.99 -16.40
CA TYR A 151 10.61 8.76 -17.54
C TYR A 151 9.91 7.85 -18.56
N LEU A 152 8.64 8.15 -18.87
CA LEU A 152 7.83 7.39 -19.81
C LEU A 152 7.94 7.99 -21.22
N THR A 153 8.85 7.44 -22.03
CA THR A 153 8.77 7.60 -23.49
C THR A 153 7.53 6.88 -24.03
N LEU A 154 7.14 7.16 -25.28
CA LEU A 154 6.01 6.47 -25.92
C LEU A 154 6.17 4.94 -25.87
N ASP A 155 7.37 4.43 -26.18
CA ASP A 155 7.62 2.99 -26.19
C ASP A 155 7.59 2.39 -24.79
N LYS A 156 8.21 3.05 -23.79
CA LYS A 156 8.15 2.61 -22.40
C LYS A 156 6.72 2.62 -21.88
N LYS A 157 5.91 3.62 -22.24
CA LYS A 157 4.51 3.68 -21.84
C LYS A 157 3.72 2.52 -22.43
N LYS A 158 3.93 2.21 -23.72
CA LYS A 158 3.31 1.03 -24.37
C LYS A 158 3.72 -0.27 -23.69
N GLU A 159 5.00 -0.44 -23.38
CA GLU A 159 5.52 -1.62 -22.68
C GLU A 159 4.93 -1.74 -21.27
N PHE A 160 5.10 -0.70 -20.43
CA PHE A 160 4.67 -0.73 -19.03
C PHE A 160 3.17 -0.89 -18.88
N PHE A 161 2.37 -0.23 -19.74
CA PHE A 161 0.92 -0.22 -19.63
C PHE A 161 0.24 -1.25 -20.56
N SER A 162 1.01 -2.18 -21.13
CA SER A 162 0.50 -3.21 -22.04
C SER A 162 -0.60 -4.10 -21.45
N LEU A 163 -0.63 -4.29 -20.13
CA LEU A 163 -1.65 -5.08 -19.45
C LEU A 163 -2.91 -4.29 -19.07
N ARG A 164 -2.92 -2.97 -19.31
CA ARG A 164 -4.05 -2.12 -18.94
C ARG A 164 -5.27 -2.48 -19.80
N GLY A 165 -6.33 -2.94 -19.15
CA GLY A 165 -7.56 -3.41 -19.81
C GLY A 165 -7.53 -4.88 -20.22
N GLU A 166 -6.36 -5.52 -20.17
CA GLU A 166 -6.20 -6.95 -20.47
C GLU A 166 -6.24 -7.81 -19.21
N LYS A 167 -5.70 -7.30 -18.11
CA LYS A 167 -5.70 -7.97 -16.79
C LYS A 167 -5.92 -6.97 -15.66
N THR A 168 -6.53 -7.47 -14.60
CA THR A 168 -6.62 -6.78 -13.31
C THR A 168 -5.32 -6.94 -12.51
N CYS A 169 -5.11 -6.07 -11.52
CA CYS A 169 -3.97 -6.20 -10.61
C CYS A 169 -4.05 -7.50 -9.81
N GLU A 170 -5.26 -7.88 -9.40
CA GLU A 170 -5.57 -9.07 -8.62
C GLU A 170 -5.16 -10.35 -9.34
N GLU A 171 -5.53 -10.49 -10.63
CA GLU A 171 -5.14 -11.63 -11.47
C GLU A 171 -3.62 -11.74 -11.57
N VAL A 172 -2.92 -10.64 -11.84
CA VAL A 172 -1.47 -10.65 -11.96
C VAL A 172 -0.78 -11.03 -10.64
N VAL A 173 -1.30 -10.58 -9.50
CA VAL A 173 -0.77 -10.97 -8.18
C VAL A 173 -0.94 -12.47 -7.94
N ILE A 174 -2.11 -13.03 -8.26
CA ILE A 174 -2.40 -14.45 -8.06
C ILE A 174 -1.53 -15.33 -8.96
N GLU A 175 -1.38 -14.95 -10.23
CA GLU A 175 -0.59 -15.71 -11.20
C GLU A 175 0.92 -15.63 -10.94
N ASN A 176 1.43 -14.43 -10.67
CA ASN A 176 2.86 -14.15 -10.82
C ASN A 176 3.55 -13.68 -9.54
N ASN A 177 2.80 -13.32 -8.48
CA ASN A 177 3.38 -12.71 -7.29
C ASN A 177 2.66 -13.06 -5.98
N LEU A 178 2.53 -14.36 -5.71
CA LEU A 178 1.86 -14.89 -4.52
C LEU A 178 2.38 -14.32 -3.18
N LYS A 179 3.61 -13.80 -3.13
CA LYS A 179 4.15 -13.14 -1.92
C LYS A 179 3.39 -11.86 -1.57
N GLU A 180 2.83 -11.19 -2.57
CA GLU A 180 2.05 -9.95 -2.43
C GLU A 180 0.57 -10.20 -2.19
N TYR A 181 0.08 -11.43 -2.39
CA TYR A 181 -1.34 -11.79 -2.24
C TYR A 181 -1.94 -11.35 -0.89
N GLY A 182 -1.16 -11.50 0.18
CA GLY A 182 -1.54 -11.10 1.53
C GLY A 182 -1.23 -9.65 1.89
N ASN A 183 -0.51 -8.89 1.05
CA ASN A 183 -0.23 -7.47 1.31
C ASN A 183 -1.48 -6.64 1.01
N ILE A 184 -1.65 -5.52 1.73
CA ILE A 184 -2.79 -4.62 1.54
C ILE A 184 -2.31 -3.39 0.77
N PRO A 185 -2.54 -3.32 -0.56
CA PRO A 185 -2.16 -2.17 -1.35
C PRO A 185 -2.85 -0.90 -0.86
N ALA A 186 -2.21 0.25 -1.02
CA ALA A 186 -2.79 1.53 -0.63
C ALA A 186 -4.07 1.86 -1.39
N SER A 187 -4.21 1.42 -2.64
CA SER A 187 -5.47 1.57 -3.38
C SER A 187 -6.60 0.77 -2.71
N VAL A 188 -6.33 -0.46 -2.26
CA VAL A 188 -7.27 -1.28 -1.48
C VAL A 188 -7.59 -0.61 -0.15
N LYS A 189 -6.58 -0.09 0.58
CA LYS A 189 -6.81 0.65 1.82
C LYS A 189 -7.78 1.82 1.65
N TYR A 190 -7.64 2.54 0.53
CA TYR A 190 -8.50 3.65 0.17
C TYR A 190 -9.92 3.20 -0.23
N LYS A 191 -10.04 2.18 -1.07
CA LYS A 191 -11.32 1.57 -1.46
C LYS A 191 -12.11 1.14 -0.21
N VAL A 192 -11.46 0.45 0.73
CA VAL A 192 -12.05 0.06 2.02
C VAL A 192 -12.48 1.28 2.82
N ALA A 193 -11.62 2.30 2.95
CA ALA A 193 -11.99 3.53 3.64
C ALA A 193 -13.27 4.18 3.09
N LYS A 194 -13.41 4.23 1.75
CA LYS A 194 -14.59 4.75 1.07
C LYS A 194 -15.84 3.90 1.33
N ILE A 195 -15.73 2.58 1.19
CA ILE A 195 -16.83 1.62 1.45
C ILE A 195 -17.38 1.83 2.87
N TRP A 196 -16.48 1.94 3.84
CA TRP A 196 -16.82 2.16 5.25
C TRP A 196 -17.11 3.62 5.61
N LYS A 197 -17.19 4.53 4.62
CA LYS A 197 -17.45 5.97 4.81
C LYS A 197 -16.54 6.62 5.85
N TYR A 198 -15.27 6.21 5.87
CA TYR A 198 -14.25 6.66 6.83
C TYR A 198 -14.63 6.41 8.29
N LYS A 199 -15.32 5.29 8.56
CA LYS A 199 -15.64 4.81 9.91
C LYS A 199 -14.98 3.45 10.20
N THR A 200 -14.65 3.21 11.46
CA THR A 200 -14.26 1.87 11.95
C THR A 200 -15.47 0.94 12.00
N VAL A 201 -15.24 -0.37 12.20
CA VAL A 201 -16.33 -1.35 12.39
C VAL A 201 -17.27 -1.01 13.56
N THR A 202 -16.79 -0.23 14.53
CA THR A 202 -17.55 0.27 15.68
C THR A 202 -18.27 1.60 15.40
N GLY A 203 -18.21 2.11 14.18
CA GLY A 203 -18.88 3.35 13.76
C GLY A 203 -18.13 4.64 14.10
N LYS A 204 -16.95 4.58 14.72
CA LYS A 204 -16.16 5.77 15.06
C LYS A 204 -15.46 6.35 13.84
N SER A 205 -15.26 7.68 13.83
CA SER A 205 -14.52 8.38 12.79
C SER A 205 -13.06 7.91 12.75
N MET A 206 -12.59 7.56 11.56
CA MET A 206 -11.19 7.20 11.31
C MET A 206 -10.27 8.42 11.29
N HIS A 207 -10.81 9.63 11.27
CA HIS A 207 -10.01 10.86 11.32
C HIS A 207 -9.67 11.29 12.75
N GLU A 208 -10.44 10.81 13.73
CA GLU A 208 -10.34 11.22 15.14
C GLU A 208 -9.69 10.13 16.01
N ASN A 209 -9.64 8.89 15.50
CA ASN A 209 -9.18 7.74 16.27
C ASN A 209 -8.05 7.03 15.55
N GLU A 210 -7.08 6.56 16.33
CA GLU A 210 -6.09 5.60 15.87
C GLU A 210 -6.79 4.34 15.35
N HIS A 211 -6.47 3.99 14.11
CA HIS A 211 -7.08 2.88 13.42
C HIS A 211 -6.07 2.17 12.55
N ASP A 212 -6.35 0.90 12.32
CA ASP A 212 -5.63 0.05 11.39
C ASP A 212 -6.61 -0.52 10.36
N LEU A 213 -6.06 -0.91 9.22
CA LEU A 213 -6.75 -1.76 8.25
C LEU A 213 -6.16 -3.16 8.38
N ASP A 214 -6.98 -4.11 8.76
CA ASP A 214 -6.55 -5.49 9.05
C ASP A 214 -7.36 -6.49 8.24
N HIS A 215 -6.79 -7.68 8.06
CA HIS A 215 -7.43 -8.79 7.37
C HIS A 215 -8.52 -9.42 8.25
N LEU A 216 -9.76 -9.48 7.77
CA LEU A 216 -10.85 -10.22 8.42
C LEU A 216 -10.47 -11.69 8.62
N VAL A 217 -10.13 -12.38 7.52
CA VAL A 217 -9.47 -13.69 7.51
C VAL A 217 -7.95 -13.46 7.52
N PRO A 218 -7.21 -13.89 8.56
CA PRO A 218 -5.81 -13.49 8.74
C PRO A 218 -4.87 -13.81 7.57
N LYS A 219 -3.95 -12.89 7.26
CA LYS A 219 -2.84 -13.11 6.31
C LYS A 219 -2.03 -14.38 6.63
N SER A 220 -1.83 -14.68 7.91
CA SER A 220 -1.03 -15.82 8.39
C SER A 220 -1.63 -17.19 8.08
N ILE A 221 -2.90 -17.24 7.65
CA ILE A 221 -3.56 -18.45 7.18
C ILE A 221 -3.85 -18.40 5.68
N GLY A 222 -3.41 -17.36 4.97
CA GLY A 222 -3.63 -17.21 3.54
C GLY A 222 -4.76 -16.28 3.13
N GLY A 223 -5.27 -15.42 4.03
CA GLY A 223 -6.25 -14.40 3.66
C GLY A 223 -5.65 -13.35 2.70
N PRO A 224 -6.37 -12.95 1.63
CA PRO A 224 -5.92 -11.94 0.69
C PRO A 224 -5.94 -10.55 1.31
N GLY A 225 -4.91 -9.76 1.04
CA GLY A 225 -4.92 -8.32 1.31
C GLY A 225 -5.29 -7.48 0.08
N ILE A 226 -5.25 -8.08 -1.10
CA ILE A 226 -5.61 -7.45 -2.39
C ILE A 226 -7.12 -7.28 -2.59
N PHE A 227 -7.95 -7.94 -1.78
CA PHE A 227 -9.42 -7.86 -1.88
C PHE A 227 -9.99 -6.98 -0.78
N PRO A 228 -10.68 -5.87 -1.11
CA PRO A 228 -11.38 -5.05 -0.12
C PRO A 228 -12.33 -5.85 0.77
N GLU A 229 -12.93 -6.92 0.25
CA GLU A 229 -13.84 -7.82 0.94
C GLU A 229 -13.24 -8.47 2.20
N ASN A 230 -11.92 -8.69 2.21
CA ASN A 230 -11.24 -9.30 3.34
C ASN A 230 -10.56 -8.26 4.26
N ILE A 231 -10.78 -6.95 4.06
CA ILE A 231 -10.12 -5.90 4.83
C ILE A 231 -11.13 -5.06 5.60
N VAL A 232 -10.90 -4.90 6.91
CA VAL A 232 -11.79 -4.19 7.82
C VAL A 232 -11.06 -3.06 8.57
N PRO A 233 -11.70 -1.90 8.78
CA PRO A 233 -11.16 -0.81 9.58
C PRO A 233 -11.39 -1.04 11.08
N LEU A 234 -10.32 -1.32 11.81
CA LEU A 234 -10.37 -1.58 13.25
C LEU A 234 -9.73 -0.43 14.02
N GLN A 235 -10.20 -0.19 15.24
CA GLN A 235 -9.44 0.62 16.20
C GLN A 235 -8.17 -0.13 16.59
N SER A 236 -7.04 0.55 16.77
CA SER A 236 -5.75 -0.12 17.02
C SER A 236 -5.77 -1.05 18.24
N GLY A 237 -6.53 -0.71 19.29
CA GLY A 237 -6.77 -1.60 20.44
C GLY A 237 -7.53 -2.89 20.09
N LEU A 238 -8.55 -2.79 19.22
CA LEU A 238 -9.32 -3.95 18.74
C LEU A 238 -8.49 -4.80 17.78
N ASN A 239 -7.65 -4.18 16.93
CA ASN A 239 -6.75 -4.89 16.03
C ASN A 239 -5.77 -5.79 16.82
N ARG A 240 -5.16 -5.23 17.88
CA ARG A 240 -4.29 -5.98 18.80
C ARG A 240 -5.02 -7.15 19.47
N TYR A 241 -6.29 -6.97 19.84
CA TYR A 241 -7.11 -8.03 20.45
C TYR A 241 -7.50 -9.12 19.44
N LYS A 242 -7.83 -8.73 18.20
CA LYS A 242 -8.16 -9.65 17.11
C LYS A 242 -6.97 -10.55 16.77
N SER A 243 -5.78 -9.99 16.59
CA SER A 243 -4.58 -10.78 16.26
C SER A 243 -4.85 -11.76 15.10
N ASN A 244 -4.47 -13.03 15.24
CA ASN A 244 -4.69 -14.09 14.25
C ASN A 244 -6.00 -14.87 14.43
N ARG A 245 -6.99 -14.34 15.15
CA ARG A 245 -8.29 -15.00 15.31
C ARG A 245 -8.97 -15.18 13.95
N ILE A 246 -9.54 -16.37 13.75
CA ILE A 246 -10.24 -16.72 12.51
C ILE A 246 -11.74 -16.61 12.80
N PRO A 247 -12.47 -15.76 12.07
CA PRO A 247 -13.88 -15.50 12.38
C PRO A 247 -14.71 -16.78 12.18
N ILE A 248 -15.75 -16.98 13.00
CA ILE A 248 -16.63 -18.14 12.84
C ILE A 248 -17.36 -18.14 11.49
N SER A 249 -17.62 -16.95 10.93
CA SER A 249 -18.18 -16.81 9.58
C SER A 249 -17.33 -17.51 8.52
N PHE A 250 -16.00 -17.52 8.66
CA PHE A 250 -15.12 -18.29 7.76
C PHE A 250 -15.48 -19.78 7.75
N ALA A 251 -15.65 -20.39 8.93
CA ALA A 251 -16.00 -21.80 9.05
C ALA A 251 -17.42 -22.08 8.54
N THR A 252 -18.38 -21.20 8.84
CA THR A 252 -19.76 -21.29 8.35
C THR A 252 -19.81 -21.28 6.83
N ILE A 253 -19.16 -20.31 6.19
CA ILE A 253 -19.13 -20.19 4.73
C ILE A 253 -18.35 -21.34 4.10
N ALA A 254 -17.20 -21.74 4.66
CA ALA A 254 -16.47 -22.89 4.16
C ALA A 254 -17.34 -24.17 4.12
N ARG A 255 -18.19 -24.36 5.13
CA ARG A 255 -19.14 -25.48 5.13
C ARG A 255 -20.25 -25.34 4.09
N THR A 256 -20.75 -24.12 3.85
CA THR A 256 -21.71 -23.84 2.76
C THR A 256 -21.13 -24.21 1.39
N TYR A 257 -19.85 -23.91 1.18
CA TYR A 257 -19.08 -24.31 -0.01
C TYR A 257 -18.64 -25.79 0.00
N LYS A 258 -19.07 -26.58 0.99
CA LYS A 258 -18.82 -28.02 1.12
C LYS A 258 -17.33 -28.40 1.22
N PHE A 259 -16.52 -27.55 1.86
CA PHE A 259 -15.15 -27.92 2.21
C PHE A 259 -15.16 -29.03 3.28
N ASN A 260 -14.57 -30.18 2.95
CA ASN A 260 -14.53 -31.36 3.84
C ASN A 260 -13.76 -31.11 5.15
N GLN A 261 -12.95 -30.05 5.19
CA GLN A 261 -12.19 -29.65 6.37
C GLN A 261 -13.07 -29.06 7.49
N ILE A 262 -14.34 -28.74 7.24
CA ILE A 262 -15.27 -28.21 8.25
C ILE A 262 -16.54 -29.07 8.27
N ASP A 263 -16.51 -30.10 9.11
CA ASP A 263 -17.69 -30.89 9.45
C ASP A 263 -18.57 -30.19 10.51
N LYS A 264 -19.65 -30.85 10.94
CA LYS A 264 -20.56 -30.29 11.95
C LYS A 264 -19.89 -30.04 13.28
N ASP A 265 -19.04 -30.96 13.71
CA ASP A 265 -18.40 -30.92 15.02
C ASP A 265 -17.31 -29.85 15.04
N ALA A 266 -16.54 -29.72 13.96
CA ALA A 266 -15.55 -28.67 13.77
C ALA A 266 -16.18 -27.27 13.82
N LEU A 267 -17.36 -27.09 13.19
CA LEU A 267 -18.08 -25.81 13.26
C LEU A 267 -18.64 -25.53 14.65
N ASN A 268 -19.27 -26.51 15.29
CA ASN A 268 -19.84 -26.36 16.63
C ASN A 268 -18.78 -26.05 17.70
N ASN A 269 -17.56 -26.57 17.49
CA ASN A 269 -16.41 -26.32 18.37
C ASN A 269 -15.52 -25.16 17.88
N TRP A 270 -15.99 -24.35 16.94
CA TRP A 270 -15.22 -23.21 16.45
C TRP A 270 -15.14 -22.11 17.51
N ASP A 271 -13.92 -21.81 17.91
CA ASP A 271 -13.62 -20.82 18.94
C ASP A 271 -12.96 -19.60 18.30
N SER A 272 -13.74 -18.54 18.08
CA SER A 272 -13.24 -17.28 17.52
C SER A 272 -12.43 -16.45 18.52
N THR A 273 -12.31 -16.89 19.77
CA THR A 273 -11.59 -16.18 20.84
C THR A 273 -10.17 -16.69 21.05
N THR A 274 -9.86 -17.91 20.60
CA THR A 274 -8.51 -18.46 20.73
C THR A 274 -7.51 -17.77 19.79
N LYS A 275 -6.35 -17.40 20.33
CA LYS A 275 -5.30 -16.63 19.63
C LYS A 275 -3.89 -17.17 19.86
N SER A 276 -3.75 -18.14 20.77
CA SER A 276 -2.44 -18.63 21.20
C SER A 276 -1.91 -19.65 20.19
N LYS A 277 -0.69 -19.45 19.72
CA LYS A 277 0.01 -20.43 18.89
C LYS A 277 0.23 -21.77 19.61
N ASN A 278 0.14 -21.80 20.95
CA ASN A 278 0.31 -23.00 21.75
C ASN A 278 -1.02 -23.72 22.05
N ASP A 279 -2.17 -23.09 21.79
CA ASP A 279 -3.48 -23.70 21.97
C ASP A 279 -3.74 -24.71 20.83
N MET A 280 -4.03 -25.95 21.21
CA MET A 280 -4.30 -27.03 20.27
C MET A 280 -5.56 -26.77 19.43
N LYS A 281 -6.59 -26.13 20.01
CA LYS A 281 -7.80 -25.74 19.26
C LYS A 281 -7.45 -24.76 18.15
N PHE A 282 -6.67 -23.72 18.48
CA PHE A 282 -6.21 -22.75 17.50
C PHE A 282 -5.36 -23.39 16.39
N LYS A 283 -4.42 -24.28 16.75
CA LYS A 283 -3.60 -25.01 15.77
C LYS A 283 -4.46 -25.80 14.78
N ASN A 284 -5.47 -26.52 15.28
CA ASN A 284 -6.37 -27.31 14.45
C ASN A 284 -7.23 -26.44 13.52
N GLN A 285 -7.83 -25.37 14.05
CA GLN A 285 -8.60 -24.41 13.24
C GLN A 285 -7.73 -23.75 12.17
N LYS A 286 -6.50 -23.35 12.54
CA LYS A 286 -5.52 -22.78 11.62
C LYS A 286 -5.17 -23.73 10.49
N GLN A 287 -4.86 -24.99 10.79
CA GLN A 287 -4.51 -25.99 9.78
C GLN A 287 -5.65 -26.23 8.78
N ARG A 288 -6.89 -26.39 9.28
CA ARG A 288 -8.09 -26.53 8.44
C ARG A 288 -8.27 -25.31 7.54
N SER A 289 -8.11 -24.11 8.10
CA SER A 289 -8.26 -22.86 7.36
C SER A 289 -7.18 -22.66 6.30
N ILE A 290 -5.94 -23.06 6.57
CA ILE A 290 -4.86 -23.03 5.57
C ILE A 290 -5.20 -23.95 4.39
N SER A 291 -5.72 -25.16 4.65
CA SER A 291 -6.14 -26.07 3.58
C SER A 291 -7.22 -25.43 2.71
N ILE A 292 -8.25 -24.86 3.33
CA ILE A 292 -9.35 -24.21 2.62
C ILE A 292 -8.85 -23.02 1.80
N THR A 293 -8.08 -22.10 2.38
CA THR A 293 -7.61 -20.92 1.63
C THR A 293 -6.66 -21.29 0.50
N ASN A 294 -5.92 -22.39 0.60
CA ASN A 294 -5.09 -22.90 -0.49
C ASN A 294 -5.93 -23.45 -1.65
N GLU A 295 -7.12 -23.99 -1.37
CA GLU A 295 -8.07 -24.42 -2.40
C GLU A 295 -8.78 -23.22 -3.03
N VAL A 296 -9.31 -22.30 -2.20
CA VAL A 296 -9.95 -21.05 -2.66
C VAL A 296 -9.03 -20.27 -3.58
N ARG A 297 -7.73 -20.19 -3.27
CA ARG A 297 -6.74 -19.48 -4.11
C ARG A 297 -6.60 -19.99 -5.54
N LYS A 298 -7.10 -21.19 -5.84
CA LYS A 298 -7.09 -21.78 -7.19
C LYS A 298 -8.33 -21.41 -8.01
N TRP A 299 -9.34 -20.81 -7.38
CA TRP A 299 -10.55 -20.36 -8.05
C TRP A 299 -10.28 -19.10 -8.88
N SER A 300 -11.23 -18.74 -9.74
CA SER A 300 -11.18 -17.44 -10.43
C SER A 300 -11.20 -16.28 -9.43
N VAL A 301 -10.69 -15.11 -9.82
CA VAL A 301 -10.69 -13.92 -8.96
C VAL A 301 -12.10 -13.56 -8.49
N GLU A 302 -13.10 -13.69 -9.36
CA GLU A 302 -14.50 -13.43 -9.03
C GLU A 302 -15.02 -14.37 -7.94
N GLU A 303 -14.77 -15.67 -8.08
CA GLU A 303 -15.17 -16.67 -7.08
C GLU A 303 -14.48 -16.47 -5.73
N GLN A 304 -13.19 -16.12 -5.75
CA GLN A 304 -12.47 -15.78 -4.52
C GLN A 304 -13.09 -14.56 -3.84
N ARG A 305 -13.33 -13.47 -4.59
CA ARG A 305 -13.95 -12.25 -4.04
C ARG A 305 -15.32 -12.55 -3.44
N LYS A 306 -16.15 -13.35 -4.13
CA LYS A 306 -17.45 -13.79 -3.64
C LYS A 306 -17.33 -14.55 -2.31
N PHE A 307 -16.41 -15.50 -2.22
CA PHE A 307 -16.17 -16.25 -0.99
C PHE A 307 -15.82 -15.33 0.19
N TYR A 308 -14.89 -14.38 -0.01
CA TYR A 308 -14.52 -13.44 1.06
C TYR A 308 -15.61 -12.42 1.38
N PHE A 309 -16.43 -12.02 0.39
CA PHE A 309 -17.59 -11.16 0.61
C PHE A 309 -18.63 -11.83 1.52
N GLU A 310 -18.90 -13.13 1.34
CA GLU A 310 -19.86 -13.86 2.16
C GLU A 310 -19.40 -14.09 3.61
N ILE A 311 -18.10 -13.92 3.89
CA ILE A 311 -17.53 -14.04 5.25
C ILE A 311 -17.72 -12.74 6.06
N LEU A 312 -17.76 -11.60 5.38
CA LEU A 312 -17.85 -10.25 5.95
C LEU A 312 -19.20 -9.99 6.63
#